data_AF-A0A5S9MDI2-F1
#
_entry.id   AF-A0A5S9MDI2-F1
#
_cell.length_a   1.000
_cell.length_b   1.000
_cell.length_c   1.000
_cell.angle_alpha   90.00
_cell.angle_beta   90.00
_cell.angle_gamma   90.00
#
_symmetry.space_group_name_H-M   'P 1'
#
loop_
_entity.id
_entity.type
_entity.pdbx_description
1 polymer ?
#
loop_
_entity_poly.entity_id
_entity_poly.type
_entity_poly.pdbx_seq_one_letter_code
_entity_poly.pdbx_strand_id
1 'polypeptide(L)'
;MKVKENYVNVIPMKEIRSTDDLLFPFPIYNELRAESDIRYDKTRKCWDLFRYADIQSVLKQPKVFSSQRGRSTSKTSILTMDPPKHTKR
;
A
#
# COMPACT_ATOMS: atom_id res chain seq x y z
N MET A 1 10.09 24.45 18.03
CA MET A 1 9.60 23.08 18.28
C MET A 1 9.39 22.40 16.92
N LYS A 2 10.13 21.33 16.61
CA LYS A 2 9.91 20.55 15.38
C LYS A 2 8.71 19.64 15.61
N VAL A 3 7.62 19.85 14.88
CA VAL A 3 6.49 18.93 14.85
C VAL A 3 7.03 17.59 14.37
N LYS A 4 6.97 16.56 15.22
CA LYS A 4 7.20 15.18 14.77
C LYS A 4 6.06 14.85 13.85
N GLU A 5 6.34 14.74 12.54
CA GLU A 5 5.41 14.20 11.55
C GLU A 5 5.15 12.72 11.88
N ASN A 6 4.24 12.52 12.83
CA ASN A 6 3.78 11.21 13.26
C ASN A 6 2.63 10.79 12.35
N TYR A 7 2.85 9.67 11.66
CA TYR A 7 1.92 8.88 10.87
C TYR A 7 1.52 9.46 9.51
N VAL A 8 2.07 8.80 8.48
CA VAL A 8 1.52 8.57 7.14
C VAL A 8 0.21 9.32 6.90
N ASN A 9 0.28 10.46 6.20
CA ASN A 9 -0.87 10.95 5.45
C ASN A 9 -1.19 9.89 4.39
N VAL A 10 -1.95 8.85 4.78
CA VAL A 10 -2.58 7.94 3.83
C VAL A 10 -3.67 8.77 3.19
N ILE A 11 -3.30 9.47 2.11
CA ILE A 11 -4.26 10.18 1.28
C ILE A 11 -5.26 9.12 0.82
N PRO A 12 -6.55 9.19 1.20
CA PRO A 12 -7.54 8.22 0.75
C PRO A 12 -7.68 8.30 -0.77
N MET A 13 -8.19 7.23 -1.37
CA MET A 13 -8.50 7.23 -2.80
C MET A 13 -9.55 8.28 -3.12
N LYS A 14 -9.46 8.88 -4.31
CA LYS A 14 -10.43 9.91 -4.78
C LYS A 14 -11.88 9.42 -4.78
N GLU A 15 -12.10 8.11 -4.86
CA GLU A 15 -13.41 7.47 -4.82
C GLU A 15 -13.99 7.38 -3.41
N ILE A 16 -13.16 7.40 -2.37
CA ILE A 16 -13.60 7.41 -0.97
C ILE A 16 -13.88 8.87 -0.58
N ARG A 17 -15.16 9.23 -0.43
CA ARG A 17 -15.58 10.63 -0.25
C ARG A 17 -16.20 10.92 1.11
N SER A 18 -16.65 9.88 1.82
CA SER A 18 -17.36 9.99 3.08
C SER A 18 -16.79 9.05 4.16
N THR A 19 -17.22 9.26 5.41
CA THR A 19 -16.92 8.33 6.52
C THR A 19 -17.54 6.96 6.28
N ASP A 20 -18.71 6.89 5.67
CA ASP A 20 -19.37 5.61 5.37
C ASP A 20 -18.56 4.82 4.34
N ASP A 21 -17.99 5.49 3.33
CA ASP A 21 -17.09 4.85 2.36
C ASP A 21 -15.82 4.32 3.03
N LEU A 22 -15.32 5.00 4.07
CA LEU A 22 -14.17 4.52 4.85
C LEU A 22 -14.52 3.28 5.68
N LEU A 23 -15.73 3.23 6.22
CA LEU A 23 -16.22 2.09 7.01
C LEU A 23 -16.60 0.89 6.14
N PHE A 24 -17.04 1.14 4.91
CA PHE A 24 -17.44 0.10 3.95
C PHE A 24 -16.94 0.37 2.51
N PRO A 25 -15.62 0.24 2.26
CA PRO A 25 -15.04 0.60 0.97
C PRO A 25 -15.17 -0.50 -0.11
N PHE A 26 -15.69 -1.67 0.25
CA PHE A 26 -15.70 -2.85 -0.63
C PHE A 26 -16.49 -2.67 -1.94
N PRO A 27 -17.64 -1.98 -1.98
CA PRO A 27 -18.34 -1.70 -3.24
C PRO A 27 -17.47 -0.90 -4.21
N ILE A 28 -16.80 0.14 -3.70
CA ILE A 28 -15.86 0.96 -4.48
C ILE A 28 -14.74 0.08 -5.03
N TYR A 29 -14.13 -0.78 -4.21
CA TYR A 29 -13.05 -1.65 -4.70
C TYR A 29 -13.54 -2.66 -5.75
N ASN A 30 -14.79 -3.11 -5.68
CA ASN A 30 -15.37 -4.00 -6.68
C ASN A 30 -15.59 -3.29 -8.01
N GLU A 31 -16.07 -2.04 -8.00
CA GLU A 31 -16.21 -1.22 -9.21
C GLU A 31 -14.85 -0.97 -9.85
N LEU A 32 -13.86 -0.55 -9.05
CA LEU A 32 -12.50 -0.31 -9.53
C LEU A 32 -11.86 -1.57 -10.12
N ARG A 33 -12.08 -2.73 -9.50
CA ARG A 33 -11.63 -4.02 -10.02
C ARG A 33 -12.29 -4.39 -11.34
N ALA A 34 -13.54 -3.96 -11.58
CA ALA A 34 -14.24 -4.24 -12.84
C ALA A 34 -13.78 -3.31 -13.97
N GLU A 35 -13.45 -2.06 -13.66
CA GLU A 35 -12.96 -1.07 -14.64
C GLU A 35 -11.49 -1.29 -15.03
N SER A 36 -10.63 -1.54 -14.05
CA SER A 36 -9.19 -1.63 -14.27
C SER A 36 -8.50 -2.47 -13.20
N ASP A 37 -7.93 -3.59 -13.61
CA ASP A 37 -7.25 -4.53 -12.73
C ASP A 37 -6.04 -3.91 -11.98
N ILE A 38 -5.28 -3.08 -12.71
CA ILE A 38 -4.09 -2.38 -12.23
C ILE A 38 -4.14 -0.95 -12.75
N ARG A 39 -4.11 0.03 -11.85
CA ARG A 39 -4.17 1.46 -12.21
C ARG A 39 -3.09 2.27 -11.51
N TYR A 40 -2.61 3.30 -12.19
CA TYR A 40 -1.74 4.31 -11.57
C TYR A 40 -2.58 5.47 -11.05
N ASP A 41 -2.56 5.70 -9.74
CA ASP A 41 -3.18 6.86 -9.11
C ASP A 41 -2.17 8.02 -9.08
N LYS A 42 -2.40 9.01 -9.95
CA LYS A 42 -1.55 10.22 -10.04
C LYS A 42 -1.57 11.08 -8.77
N THR A 43 -2.69 11.07 -8.03
CA THR A 43 -2.85 11.85 -6.80
C THR A 43 -2.00 11.26 -5.68
N ARG A 44 -2.02 9.93 -5.53
CA ARG A 44 -1.23 9.21 -4.51
C ARG A 44 0.17 8.81 -5.00
N LYS A 45 0.46 8.98 -6.29
CA LYS A 45 1.69 8.56 -6.96
C LYS A 45 2.03 7.09 -6.72
N CYS A 46 1.00 6.24 -6.68
CA CYS A 46 1.12 4.80 -6.41
C CYS A 46 0.34 3.97 -7.43
N TRP A 47 0.68 2.69 -7.50
CA TRP A 47 -0.06 1.70 -8.26
C TRP A 47 -1.06 0.99 -7.35
N ASP A 48 -2.32 0.95 -7.76
CA ASP A 48 -3.33 0.09 -7.13
C ASP A 48 -3.46 -1.21 -7.90
N LEU A 49 -3.59 -2.31 -7.16
CA LEU A 49 -3.85 -3.63 -7.69
C LEU A 49 -5.10 -4.17 -7.01
N PHE A 50 -6.10 -4.57 -7.79
CA PHE A 50 -7.38 -5.04 -7.24
C PHE A 50 -7.59 -6.55 -7.42
N ARG A 51 -6.88 -7.19 -8.37
CA ARG A 51 -7.02 -8.63 -8.59
C ARG A 51 -6.14 -9.43 -7.64
N TYR A 52 -6.73 -10.49 -7.10
CA TYR A 52 -6.06 -11.42 -6.20
C TYR A 52 -4.78 -12.02 -6.82
N ALA A 53 -4.83 -12.43 -8.08
CA ALA A 53 -3.69 -13.04 -8.77
C ALA A 53 -2.48 -12.08 -8.83
N ASP A 54 -2.71 -10.80 -9.13
CA ASP A 54 -1.66 -9.80 -9.24
C ASP A 54 -1.08 -9.44 -7.88
N ILE A 55 -1.94 -9.29 -6.86
CA ILE A 55 -1.52 -9.08 -5.48
C ILE A 55 -0.65 -10.26 -5.01
N GLN A 56 -1.10 -11.49 -5.26
CA GLN A 56 -0.35 -12.70 -4.90
C GLN A 56 1.00 -12.76 -5.63
N SER A 57 1.04 -12.33 -6.90
CA SER A 57 2.27 -12.28 -7.69
C SER A 57 3.29 -11.28 -7.12
N VAL A 58 2.83 -10.08 -6.74
CA VAL A 58 3.67 -9.05 -6.10
C VAL A 58 4.25 -9.55 -4.78
N LEU A 59 3.41 -10.13 -3.92
CA LEU A 59 3.81 -10.64 -2.61
C LEU A 59 4.82 -11.80 -2.71
N LYS A 60 4.78 -12.59 -3.79
CA LYS A 60 5.72 -13.70 -4.03
C LYS A 60 7.04 -13.25 -4.64
N GLN A 61 7.20 -12.00 -5.03
CA GLN A 61 8.39 -11.48 -5.72
C GLN A 61 9.12 -10.37 -4.92
N PRO A 62 9.65 -10.67 -3.72
CA PRO A 62 10.32 -9.69 -2.86
C PRO A 62 11.63 -9.13 -3.44
N LYS A 63 12.18 -9.76 -4.50
CA LYS A 63 13.35 -9.24 -5.23
C LYS A 63 13.01 -8.09 -6.17
N VAL A 64 11.76 -8.05 -6.65
CA VAL A 64 11.24 -7.01 -7.56
C VAL A 64 10.51 -5.95 -6.75
N PHE A 65 9.71 -6.37 -5.77
CA PHE A 65 8.93 -5.50 -4.90
C PHE A 65 9.52 -5.46 -3.50
N SER A 66 10.21 -4.38 -3.20
CA SER A 66 10.85 -4.16 -1.90
C SER A 66 9.81 -3.79 -0.82
N SER A 67 9.99 -4.34 0.37
CA SER A 67 9.25 -3.96 1.59
C SER A 67 9.97 -2.85 2.37
N GLN A 68 11.13 -2.39 1.91
CA GLN A 68 11.87 -1.31 2.57
C GLN A 68 11.08 0.00 2.51
N ARG A 69 10.98 0.67 3.66
CA ARG A 69 10.32 1.97 3.78
C ARG A 69 11.37 3.07 3.96
N GLY A 70 11.04 4.28 3.50
CA GLY A 70 11.89 5.47 3.65
C GLY A 70 12.25 5.78 5.12
N ARG A 71 13.27 6.64 5.29
CA ARG A 71 14.13 6.81 6.49
C ARG A 71 13.46 7.16 7.84
N SER A 72 12.13 7.21 7.95
CA SER A 72 11.40 7.61 9.17
C SER A 72 10.79 6.45 9.97
N THR A 73 10.67 5.25 9.38
CA THR A 73 10.20 4.07 10.14
C THR A 73 11.36 3.47 10.92
N SER A 74 11.20 3.25 12.23
CA SER A 74 12.24 2.62 13.04
C SER A 74 12.64 1.30 12.36
N LYS A 75 13.93 1.17 12.02
CA LYS A 75 14.50 0.06 11.26
C LYS A 75 14.57 -1.25 12.07
N THR A 76 13.57 -1.53 12.90
CA THR A 76 13.66 -2.50 13.98
C THR A 76 12.72 -3.70 13.83
N SER A 77 11.90 -3.76 12.77
CA SER A 77 10.92 -4.85 12.56
C SER A 77 11.12 -5.59 11.25
N ILE A 78 10.82 -6.89 11.24
CA ILE A 78 10.84 -7.77 10.05
C ILE A 78 9.93 -7.25 8.92
N LEU A 79 8.89 -6.49 9.26
CA LEU A 79 7.89 -5.94 8.33
C LEU A 79 8.44 -4.92 7.32
N THR A 80 9.64 -4.39 7.52
CA THR A 80 10.25 -3.37 6.64
C THR A 80 11.62 -3.79 6.10
N MET A 81 11.88 -5.10 6.06
CA MET A 81 13.14 -5.67 5.61
C MET A 81 12.95 -6.56 4.37
N ASP A 82 13.94 -6.52 3.48
CA ASP A 82 14.03 -7.42 2.33
C ASP A 82 14.91 -8.64 2.64
N PRO A 83 14.80 -9.73 1.85
CA PRO A 83 15.73 -10.85 1.98
C PRO A 83 17.16 -10.39 1.63
N PRO A 84 18.20 -10.99 2.26
CA PRO A 84 18.16 -12.13 3.15
C PRO A 84 17.93 -11.78 4.63
N LYS A 85 17.82 -10.49 4.99
CA LYS A 85 17.76 -10.09 6.41
C LYS A 85 16.45 -10.48 7.08
N HIS A 86 15.33 -10.39 6.37
CA HIS A 86 14.04 -10.85 6.91
C HIS A 86 14.03 -12.37 7.14
N THR A 87 14.71 -13.14 6.29
CA THR A 87 14.64 -14.61 6.29
C THR A 87 15.44 -15.24 7.43
N LYS A 88 16.34 -14.47 8.06
CA LYS A 88 17.24 -14.93 9.13
C LYS A 88 16.77 -14.55 10.54
N ARG A 89 15.62 -13.88 10.66
CA ARG A 89 15.10 -13.32 11.92
C ARG A 89 14.20 -14.31 12.65
#